data_AF-A0A7W0N892-F1
#
_entry.id   AF-A0A7W0N892-F1
#
_cell.length_a   1.000
_cell.length_b   1.000
_cell.length_c   1.000
_cell.angle_alpha   90.00
_cell.angle_beta   90.00
_cell.angle_gamma   90.00
#
_symmetry.space_group_name_H-M   'P 1'
#
loop_
_entity.id
_entity.type
_entity.pdbx_description
1 polymer ?
#
loop_
_entity_poly.entity_id
_entity_poly.type
_entity_poly.pdbx_seq_one_letter_code
_entity_poly.pdbx_strand_id
1 'polypeptide(L)'
;MQKIVPPSEIDANIVELFAAHQAELIGKIKRTETVDWRKIKVTSPFIKLITYKLSDGFQVIVEHEWRHIRQAERVLKMKNFPEN
;
A
#
# COMPACT_ATOMS: atom_id res chain seq x y z
N MET A 1 15.83 19.46 25.63
CA MET A 1 15.54 19.66 24.20
C MET A 1 14.05 19.44 23.99
N GLN A 2 13.30 20.47 23.59
CA GLN A 2 11.86 20.36 23.38
C GLN A 2 11.64 19.70 22.01
N LYS A 3 11.12 18.47 22.01
CA LYS A 3 10.81 17.73 20.78
C LYS A 3 9.61 18.43 20.14
N ILE A 4 9.86 19.26 19.13
CA ILE A 4 8.79 19.84 18.32
C ILE A 4 8.20 18.69 17.50
N VAL A 5 7.16 18.07 18.04
CA VAL A 5 6.34 17.12 17.29
C VAL A 5 5.24 17.97 16.65
N PRO A 6 5.25 18.20 15.33
CA PRO A 6 4.10 18.83 14.69
C PRO A 6 2.86 18.00 15.03
N PRO A 7 1.70 18.61 15.33
CA PRO A 7 0.49 17.85 15.58
C PRO A 7 0.17 17.07 14.31
N SER A 8 0.46 15.78 14.33
CA SER A 8 0.03 14.84 13.32
C SER A 8 -1.42 14.51 13.63
N GLU A 9 -2.32 14.78 12.69
CA GLU A 9 -3.70 14.25 12.76
C GLU A 9 -3.74 12.72 12.56
N ILE A 10 -2.60 12.13 12.17
CA ILE A 10 -2.43 10.69 11.99
C ILE A 10 -2.03 10.08 13.34
N ASP A 11 -2.78 9.06 13.73
CA ASP A 11 -2.56 8.24 14.92
C ASP A 11 -1.16 7.59 14.90
N ALA A 12 -0.57 7.43 16.08
CA ALA A 12 0.73 6.78 16.26
C ALA A 12 0.73 5.32 15.80
N ASN A 13 -0.44 4.67 15.75
CA ASN A 13 -0.61 3.30 15.29
C ASN A 13 -0.56 3.11 13.76
N ILE A 14 -0.23 4.15 12.99
CA ILE A 14 -0.33 4.12 11.52
C ILE A 14 0.57 3.06 10.88
N VAL A 15 1.73 2.77 11.49
CA VAL A 15 2.65 1.75 10.98
C VAL A 15 2.08 0.35 11.21
N GLU A 16 1.48 0.12 12.38
CA GLU A 16 0.78 -1.11 12.72
C GLU A 16 -0.42 -1.33 11.80
N LEU A 17 -1.20 -0.28 11.54
CA LEU A 17 -2.34 -0.32 10.62
C LEU A 17 -1.88 -0.65 9.20
N PHE A 18 -0.80 -0.05 8.73
CA PHE A 18 -0.20 -0.38 7.43
C PHE A 18 0.21 -1.85 7.35
N ALA A 19 0.90 -2.37 8.37
CA ALA A 19 1.31 -3.78 8.43
C ALA A 19 0.09 -4.74 8.43
N ALA A 20 -0.97 -4.39 9.17
CA ALA A 20 -2.21 -5.15 9.19
C ALA A 20 -2.87 -5.21 7.80
N HIS A 21 -2.90 -4.09 7.06
CA HIS A 21 -3.40 -4.07 5.69
C HIS A 21 -2.57 -4.95 4.74
N GLN A 22 -1.23 -5.01 4.91
CA GLN A 22 -0.40 -5.92 4.11
C GLN A 22 -0.77 -7.39 4.36
N ALA A 23 -0.94 -7.78 5.63
CA ALA A 23 -1.36 -9.13 5.98
C ALA A 23 -2.75 -9.46 5.40
N GLU A 24 -3.69 -8.51 5.45
CA GLU A 24 -5.01 -8.67 4.86
C GLU A 24 -4.96 -8.83 3.33
N LEU A 25 -4.16 -8.02 2.64
CA LEU A 25 -3.96 -8.10 1.19
C LEU A 25 -3.38 -9.45 0.78
N ILE A 26 -2.32 -9.90 1.47
CA ILE A 26 -1.71 -11.22 1.25
C ILE A 26 -2.78 -12.32 1.43
N GLY A 27 -3.57 -12.24 2.51
CA GLY A 27 -4.66 -13.18 2.75
C GLY A 27 -5.72 -13.18 1.66
N LYS A 28 -6.08 -12.02 1.11
CA LYS A 28 -7.02 -11.88 -0.01
C LYS A 28 -6.48 -12.53 -1.29
N ILE A 29 -5.21 -12.30 -1.63
CA ILE A 29 -4.57 -12.89 -2.82
C ILE A 29 -4.50 -14.42 -2.67
N LYS A 30 -4.07 -14.93 -1.51
CA LYS A 30 -3.98 -16.37 -1.24
C LYS A 30 -5.31 -17.09 -1.42
N ARG A 31 -6.42 -16.49 -0.99
CA ARG A 31 -7.77 -17.07 -1.17
C ARG A 31 -8.18 -17.22 -2.63
N THR A 32 -7.47 -16.59 -3.57
CA THR A 32 -7.73 -16.70 -5.00
C THR A 32 -6.79 -17.66 -5.73
N GLU A 33 -5.88 -18.36 -5.04
CA GLU A 33 -4.87 -19.22 -5.68
C GLU A 33 -5.45 -20.37 -6.51
N THR A 34 -6.68 -20.81 -6.22
CA THR A 34 -7.35 -21.91 -6.94
C THR A 34 -7.97 -21.50 -8.28
N VAL A 35 -7.93 -20.22 -8.65
CA VAL A 35 -8.53 -19.71 -9.90
C VAL A 35 -7.49 -19.07 -10.82
N ASP A 36 -7.74 -19.13 -12.12
CA ASP A 36 -6.86 -18.51 -13.12
C ASP A 36 -7.10 -16.99 -13.19
N TRP A 37 -6.19 -16.22 -12.57
CA TRP A 37 -6.26 -14.76 -12.50
C TRP A 37 -6.25 -14.06 -13.86
N ARG A 38 -5.78 -14.73 -14.93
CA ARG A 38 -5.74 -14.15 -16.28
C ARG A 38 -7.09 -14.23 -16.99
N LYS A 39 -7.99 -15.10 -16.52
CA LYS A 39 -9.34 -15.31 -17.08
C LYS A 39 -10.42 -14.49 -16.39
N ILE A 40 -10.18 -14.07 -15.15
CA ILE A 40 -11.12 -13.26 -14.38
C ILE A 40 -10.94 -11.79 -14.73
N LYS A 41 -12.03 -11.12 -15.11
CA LYS A 41 -12.07 -9.66 -15.34
C LYS A 41 -12.72 -8.98 -14.15
N VAL A 42 -12.13 -7.87 -13.71
CA VAL A 42 -12.65 -7.04 -12.62
C VAL A 42 -12.76 -5.60 -13.10
N THR A 43 -13.86 -4.94 -12.72
CA THR A 43 -14.03 -3.50 -12.96
C THR A 43 -13.37 -2.74 -11.82
N SER A 44 -12.62 -1.70 -12.17
CA SER A 44 -11.90 -0.88 -11.19
C SER A 44 -12.89 -0.22 -10.22
N PRO A 45 -12.67 -0.34 -8.90
CA PRO A 45 -13.50 0.36 -7.92
C PRO A 45 -13.26 1.87 -7.93
N PHE A 46 -12.13 2.33 -8.47
CA PHE A 46 -11.77 3.75 -8.55
C PHE A 46 -12.31 4.43 -9.81
N ILE A 47 -12.29 3.72 -10.94
CA ILE A 47 -12.74 4.25 -12.24
C ILE A 47 -13.64 3.20 -12.89
N LYS A 48 -14.96 3.36 -12.74
CA LYS A 48 -15.96 2.36 -13.17
C LYS A 48 -15.90 1.99 -14.66
N LEU A 49 -15.30 2.83 -15.51
CA LEU A 49 -15.16 2.59 -16.95
C LEU A 49 -13.99 1.64 -17.29
N ILE A 50 -13.08 1.39 -16.35
CA ILE A 50 -11.89 0.56 -16.59
C ILE A 50 -12.14 -0.85 -16.08
N THR A 51 -11.96 -1.84 -16.96
CA THR A 51 -11.99 -3.26 -16.61
C THR A 51 -10.67 -3.91 -17.04
N TYR A 52 -10.06 -4.69 -16.16
CA TYR A 52 -8.77 -5.37 -16.38
C TYR A 52 -8.79 -6.79 -15.81
N LYS A 53 -7.76 -7.58 -16.10
CA LYS A 53 -7.63 -8.93 -15.53
C LYS A 53 -7.34 -8.84 -14.04
N LEU A 54 -7.80 -9.81 -13.26
CA LEU A 54 -7.49 -9.89 -11.83
C LEU A 54 -5.97 -9.86 -11.58
N SER A 55 -5.18 -10.52 -12.44
CA SER A 55 -3.72 -10.48 -12.39
C SER A 55 -3.16 -9.05 -12.48
N ASP A 56 -3.72 -8.24 -13.38
CA ASP A 56 -3.26 -6.87 -13.61
C ASP A 56 -3.64 -6.00 -12.40
N GLY A 57 -4.83 -6.24 -11.84
CA GLY A 57 -5.27 -5.60 -10.59
C GLY A 57 -4.33 -5.89 -9.42
N PHE A 58 -3.94 -7.16 -9.21
CA PHE A 58 -2.97 -7.51 -8.17
C PHE A 58 -1.61 -6.87 -8.41
N GLN A 59 -1.12 -6.85 -9.64
CA GLN A 59 0.15 -6.19 -9.97
C GLN A 59 0.09 -4.68 -9.67
N VAL A 60 -1.00 -4.00 -10.03
CA VAL A 60 -1.19 -2.59 -9.71
C VAL A 60 -1.15 -2.36 -8.19
N ILE A 61 -1.83 -3.18 -7.40
CA ILE A 61 -1.84 -3.03 -5.94
C ILE A 61 -0.45 -3.27 -5.36
N VAL A 62 0.25 -4.34 -5.75
CA VAL A 62 1.59 -4.64 -5.22
C VAL A 62 2.60 -3.53 -5.57
N GLU A 63 2.57 -3.02 -6.80
CA GLU A 63 3.44 -1.91 -7.19
C GLU A 63 3.08 -0.59 -6.49
N HIS A 64 1.80 -0.40 -6.16
CA HIS A 64 1.34 0.72 -5.35
C HIS A 64 1.94 0.71 -3.95
N GLU A 65 1.93 -0.45 -3.27
CA GLU A 65 2.54 -0.62 -1.95
C GLU A 65 4.06 -0.37 -2.00
N TRP A 66 4.75 -0.95 -2.97
CA TRP A 66 6.19 -0.72 -3.17
C TRP A 66 6.51 0.76 -3.44
N ARG A 67 5.64 1.47 -4.17
CA ARG A 67 5.82 2.90 -4.39
C ARG A 67 5.75 3.69 -3.09
N HIS A 68 4.90 3.30 -2.13
CA HIS A 68 4.85 3.93 -0.81
C HIS A 68 6.11 3.67 0.01
N ILE A 69 6.66 2.44 -0.03
CA ILE A 69 7.95 2.15 0.62
C ILE A 69 9.07 3.05 0.05
N ARG A 70 9.16 3.14 -1.29
CA ARG A 70 10.13 4.03 -1.95
C ARG A 70 9.92 5.51 -1.61
N GLN A 71 8.67 5.94 -1.37
CA GLN A 71 8.39 7.30 -0.88
C GLN A 71 8.92 7.49 0.54
N ALA A 72 8.67 6.54 1.45
CA ALA A 72 9.20 6.58 2.80
C ALA A 72 10.74 6.62 2.82
N GLU A 73 11.40 5.77 2.02
CA GLU A 73 12.86 5.80 1.87
C GLU A 73 13.40 7.14 1.39
N ARG A 74 12.68 7.82 0.48
CA ARG A 74 13.07 9.17 0.04
C ARG A 74 12.92 10.19 1.15
N VAL A 75 11.86 10.09 1.97
CA VAL A 75 11.67 10.94 3.14
C VAL A 75 12.81 10.77 4.14
N LEU A 76 13.22 9.53 4.42
CA LEU A 76 14.37 9.24 5.30
C LEU A 76 15.69 9.85 4.81
N LYS A 77 15.83 10.08 3.50
CA LYS A 77 17.02 10.66 2.88
C LYS A 77 16.96 12.19 2.75
N MET A 78 15.89 12.84 3.20
CA MET A 78 15.76 14.29 3.11
C MET A 78 16.70 14.97 4.11
N LYS A 79 17.34 16.07 3.69
CA LYS A 79 18.28 16.86 4.52
C LYS A 79 17.71 17.29 5.89
N ASN A 80 16.40 17.45 5.98
CA ASN A 80 15.70 17.91 7.18
C ASN A 80 15.02 16.76 7.94
N PHE A 81 15.24 15.50 7.55
CA PHE A 81 14.73 14.37 8.30
C PHE A 81 15.53 14.23 9.60
N PRO A 82 14.88 14.01 10.76
CA PRO A 82 15.59 13.85 12.02
C PRO A 82 16.57 12.67 11.95
N GLU A 83 17.85 12.95 12.22
CA GLU A 83 18.86 11.91 12.48
C GLU A 83 18.73 11.47 13.95
N ASN A 84 18.93 10.17 14.20
CA ASN A 84 18.88 9.60 15.55
C ASN A 84 20.10 10.00 16.38
#